data_AF-A0A9Q3J274-F1
#
_entry.id   AF-A0A9Q3J274-F1
#
_cell.length_a   1.000
_cell.length_b   1.000
_cell.length_c   1.000
_cell.angle_alpha   90.00
_cell.angle_beta   90.00
_cell.angle_gamma   90.00
#
_symmetry.space_group_name_H-M   'P 1'
#
loop_
_entity.id
_entity.type
_entity.pdbx_description
1 polymer ?
#
loop_
_entity_poly.entity_id
_entity_poly.type
_entity_poly.pdbx_seq_one_letter_code
_entity_poly.pdbx_strand_id
1 'polypeptide(L)'
;MLEKGWNPKLTQDSLRKDFIEIHCTAASFNGMIDKARKHAVRCMEDSFAYAEDKWDKSHATPNFKVGDLVLVSTTNFNNIKGCRKLKDSLAGPFVIKALHW
;
A
#
# COMPACT_ATOMS: atom_id res chain seq x y z
N MET A 1 43.18 21.15 -42.70
CA MET A 1 43.94 19.89 -42.72
C MET A 1 44.79 19.85 -41.46
N LEU A 2 44.38 19.09 -40.43
CA LEU A 2 45.19 18.89 -39.24
C LEU A 2 45.10 17.41 -38.84
N GLU A 3 45.80 16.59 -39.62
CA GLU A 3 46.19 15.27 -39.16
C GLU A 3 47.17 15.43 -38.00
N LYS A 4 46.70 15.31 -36.77
CA LYS A 4 47.57 15.17 -35.61
C LYS A 4 47.03 14.11 -34.65
N GLY A 5 47.69 12.96 -34.68
CA GLY A 5 47.91 12.15 -33.49
C GLY A 5 47.08 10.88 -33.39
N TRP A 6 47.30 9.91 -34.28
CA TRP A 6 46.97 8.53 -33.93
C TRP A 6 47.96 8.04 -32.87
N ASN A 7 47.48 7.85 -31.64
CA ASN A 7 48.29 7.32 -30.53
C ASN A 7 47.89 5.87 -30.25
N PRO A 8 48.63 4.86 -30.77
CA PRO A 8 48.26 3.44 -30.64
C PRO A 8 48.35 2.89 -29.21
N LYS A 9 48.82 3.69 -28.24
CA LYS A 9 48.88 3.34 -26.81
C LYS A 9 47.76 3.98 -25.97
N LEU A 10 46.84 4.73 -26.57
CA LEU A 10 45.69 5.23 -25.84
C LEU A 10 44.80 4.02 -25.51
N THR A 11 44.74 3.60 -24.25
CA THR A 11 43.87 2.50 -23.84
C THR A 11 42.44 2.92 -24.15
N GLN A 12 41.71 2.12 -24.94
CA GLN A 12 40.31 2.42 -25.24
C GLN A 12 39.49 2.64 -23.96
N ASP A 13 39.92 2.03 -22.84
CA ASP A 13 39.35 2.18 -21.51
C ASP A 13 39.41 3.60 -20.94
N SER A 14 40.45 4.39 -21.29
CA SER A 14 40.56 5.77 -20.81
C SER A 14 39.66 6.75 -21.57
N LEU A 15 39.24 6.41 -22.80
CA LEU A 15 38.19 7.14 -23.53
C LEU A 15 36.79 6.81 -23.03
N ARG A 16 36.59 5.63 -22.42
CA ARG A 16 35.27 5.17 -21.93
C ARG A 16 34.89 5.68 -20.55
N LYS A 17 35.84 6.28 -19.81
CA LYS A 17 35.61 6.73 -18.42
C LYS A 17 34.48 7.73 -18.25
N ASP A 18 34.26 8.57 -19.26
CA ASP A 18 33.23 9.62 -19.26
C ASP A 18 32.05 9.29 -20.19
N PHE A 19 32.03 8.09 -20.79
CA PHE A 19 30.85 7.66 -21.53
C PHE A 19 29.74 7.32 -20.54
N ILE A 20 28.71 8.15 -20.53
CA ILE A 20 27.40 7.77 -20.03
C ILE A 20 26.97 6.58 -20.90
N GLU A 21 26.90 5.37 -20.34
CA GLU A 21 26.29 4.24 -21.03
C GLU A 21 24.81 4.57 -21.24
N ILE A 22 24.48 5.13 -22.41
CA ILE A 22 23.11 5.50 -22.82
C ILE A 22 22.24 4.23 -22.94
N HIS A 23 22.87 3.08 -23.19
CA HIS A 23 22.19 1.81 -23.36
C HIS A 23 22.29 0.98 -22.09
N CYS A 24 21.14 0.46 -21.64
CA CYS A 24 21.13 -0.47 -20.52
C CYS A 24 21.90 -1.74 -20.88
N THR A 25 23.08 -1.90 -20.29
CA THR A 25 23.76 -3.19 -20.21
C THR A 25 22.88 -4.16 -19.39
N ALA A 26 22.97 -5.47 -19.64
CA ALA A 26 22.18 -6.46 -18.87
C ALA A 26 22.34 -6.31 -17.34
N ALA A 27 23.53 -5.92 -16.89
CA ALA A 27 23.80 -5.63 -15.48
C ALA A 27 23.06 -4.38 -14.97
N SER A 28 22.99 -3.29 -15.76
CA SER A 28 22.26 -2.09 -15.36
C SER A 28 20.76 -2.33 -15.37
N PHE A 29 20.25 -3.10 -16.33
CA PHE A 29 18.85 -3.51 -16.37
C PHE A 29 18.45 -4.34 -15.14
N ASN A 30 19.26 -5.33 -14.76
CA ASN A 30 19.04 -6.10 -13.53
C ASN A 30 19.01 -5.19 -12.29
N GLY A 31 19.95 -4.25 -12.20
CA GLY A 31 19.97 -3.26 -11.11
C GLY A 31 18.71 -2.38 -11.07
N MET A 32 18.16 -2.02 -12.24
CA MET A 32 16.89 -1.28 -12.32
C MET A 32 15.70 -2.12 -11.85
N ILE A 33 15.63 -3.39 -12.26
CA ILE A 33 14.56 -4.31 -11.84
C ILE A 33 14.62 -4.56 -10.33
N ASP A 34 15.80 -4.73 -9.76
CA ASP A 34 15.96 -4.92 -8.32
C ASP A 34 15.53 -3.67 -7.53
N LYS A 35 15.88 -2.47 -8.01
CA LYS A 35 15.42 -1.22 -7.40
C LYS A 35 13.90 -1.07 -7.49
N ALA A 36 13.32 -1.37 -8.64
CA ALA A 36 11.87 -1.33 -8.84
C ALA A 36 11.15 -2.33 -7.91
N ARG A 37 11.69 -3.55 -7.77
CA ARG A 37 11.15 -4.57 -6.86
C ARG A 37 11.20 -4.10 -5.40
N LYS A 38 12.35 -3.58 -4.95
CA LYS A 38 12.50 -3.05 -3.58
C LYS A 38 11.53 -1.91 -3.30
N HIS A 39 11.36 -1.00 -4.28
CA HIS A 39 10.42 0.09 -4.16
C HIS A 39 8.97 -0.40 -4.10
N ALA A 40 8.59 -1.37 -4.94
CA ALA A 40 7.25 -1.95 -4.93
C ALA A 40 6.92 -2.61 -3.58
N VAL A 41 7.87 -3.37 -3.01
CA VAL A 41 7.72 -3.98 -1.67
C VAL A 41 7.51 -2.90 -0.62
N ARG A 42 8.33 -1.86 -0.63
CA ARG A 42 8.18 -0.73 0.30
C ARG A 42 6.81 -0.05 0.18
N CYS A 43 6.33 0.21 -1.04
CA CYS A 43 5.01 0.81 -1.24
C CYS A 43 3.88 -0.06 -0.66
N MET A 44 4.00 -1.38 -0.75
CA MET A 44 3.03 -2.29 -0.13
C MET A 44 3.08 -2.19 1.40
N GLU A 45 4.27 -2.26 1.99
CA GLU A 45 4.47 -2.12 3.44
C GLU A 45 3.92 -0.78 3.95
N ASP A 46 4.25 0.32 3.29
CA ASP A 46 3.76 1.66 3.64
C ASP A 46 2.22 1.75 3.54
N SER A 47 1.63 1.10 2.53
CA SER A 47 0.17 1.05 2.36
C SER A 47 -0.53 0.25 3.46
N PHE A 48 0.05 -0.87 3.88
CA PHE A 48 -0.49 -1.67 4.98
C PHE A 48 -0.37 -0.94 6.31
N ALA A 49 0.79 -0.35 6.59
CA ALA A 49 1.00 0.43 7.81
C ALA A 49 0.04 1.63 7.90
N TYR A 50 -0.18 2.34 6.78
CA TYR A 50 -1.16 3.43 6.72
C TYR A 50 -2.59 2.95 7.00
N ALA A 51 -2.97 1.79 6.45
CA ALA A 51 -4.30 1.23 6.66
C ALA A 51 -4.52 0.82 8.12
N GLU A 52 -3.53 0.19 8.75
CA GLU A 52 -3.53 -0.19 10.16
C GLU A 52 -3.64 1.03 11.07
N ASP A 53 -2.75 2.03 10.90
CA ASP A 53 -2.78 3.27 11.69
C ASP A 53 -4.11 4.03 11.53
N LYS A 54 -4.65 4.08 10.32
CA LYS A 54 -5.98 4.68 10.08
C LYS A 54 -7.08 3.88 10.77
N TRP A 55 -7.02 2.55 10.74
CA TRP A 55 -7.98 1.69 11.40
C TRP A 55 -7.95 1.93 12.91
N ASP A 56 -6.77 1.86 13.53
CA ASP A 56 -6.59 2.06 14.98
C ASP A 56 -7.04 3.44 15.45
N LYS A 57 -6.78 4.49 14.66
CA LYS A 57 -7.23 5.86 14.98
C LYS A 57 -8.74 6.03 14.87
N SER A 58 -9.38 5.36 13.91
CA SER A 58 -10.81 5.53 13.64
C SER A 58 -11.70 4.56 14.42
N HIS A 59 -11.16 3.41 14.83
CA HIS A 59 -11.90 2.37 15.52
C HIS A 59 -11.51 2.33 17.00
N ALA A 60 -12.28 3.05 17.81
CA ALA A 60 -12.27 2.80 19.25
C ALA A 60 -13.06 1.51 19.52
N THR A 61 -12.43 0.47 20.07
CA THR A 61 -13.15 -0.72 20.54
C THR A 61 -14.17 -0.30 21.60
N PRO A 62 -15.48 -0.42 21.33
CA PRO A 62 -16.48 -0.04 22.31
C PRO A 62 -16.43 -1.03 23.48
N ASN A 63 -16.38 -0.50 24.71
CA ASN A 63 -16.45 -1.31 25.91
C ASN A 63 -17.91 -1.62 26.24
N PHE A 64 -18.42 -2.71 25.67
CA PHE A 64 -19.77 -3.18 25.90
C PHE A 64 -19.84 -4.15 27.08
N LYS A 65 -20.82 -3.96 27.97
CA LYS A 65 -21.11 -4.89 29.07
C LYS A 65 -22.42 -5.64 28.81
N VAL A 66 -22.53 -6.84 29.39
CA VAL A 66 -23.78 -7.60 29.41
C VAL A 66 -24.83 -6.78 30.16
N GLY A 67 -25.98 -6.56 29.54
CA GLY A 67 -27.03 -5.68 30.06
C GLY A 67 -27.06 -4.27 29.44
N ASP A 68 -26.01 -3.85 28.73
CA ASP A 68 -26.02 -2.56 28.05
C ASP A 68 -27.04 -2.56 26.89
N LEU A 69 -27.69 -1.41 26.71
CA LEU A 69 -28.59 -1.13 25.61
C LEU A 69 -27.81 -0.50 24.45
N VAL A 70 -27.74 -1.20 23.33
CA VAL A 70 -27.00 -0.76 22.14
C VAL A 70 -27.91 -0.57 20.95
N LEU A 71 -27.60 0.42 20.12
CA LEU A 71 -28.27 0.65 18.83
C LEU A 71 -27.45 -0.01 17.72
N VAL A 72 -28.13 -0.72 16.81
CA VAL A 72 -27.49 -1.29 15.63
C VAL A 72 -27.47 -0.24 14.53
N SER A 73 -26.28 0.27 14.21
CA SER A 73 -26.12 1.15 13.04
C SER A 73 -26.25 0.34 11.76
N THR A 74 -27.06 0.84 10.84
CA THR A 74 -27.24 0.22 9.52
C THR A 74 -26.51 0.93 8.39
N THR A 75 -25.57 1.81 8.73
CA THR A 75 -24.77 2.60 7.78
C THR A 75 -24.02 1.77 6.74
N ASN A 76 -23.72 0.49 7.01
CA ASN A 76 -23.07 -0.43 6.07
C ASN A 76 -24.03 -1.42 5.38
N PHE A 77 -25.35 -1.32 5.55
CA PHE A 77 -26.33 -2.12 4.79
C PHE A 77 -26.58 -1.57 3.38
N ASN A 78 -25.60 -0.87 2.80
CA ASN A 78 -25.69 -0.26 1.47
C ASN A 78 -25.75 -1.27 0.31
N ASN A 79 -25.59 -2.57 0.58
CA ASN A 79 -25.84 -3.64 -0.41
C ASN A 79 -27.34 -3.91 -0.64
N ILE A 80 -28.24 -3.26 0.10
CA ILE A 80 -29.67 -3.37 -0.10
C ILE A 80 -30.10 -2.18 -0.95
N LYS A 81 -30.28 -2.39 -2.27
CA LYS A 81 -30.84 -1.37 -3.18
C LYS A 81 -32.12 -0.77 -2.57
N GLY A 82 -32.10 0.54 -2.32
CA GLY A 82 -33.23 1.38 -1.90
C GLY A 82 -33.28 1.75 -0.42
N CYS A 83 -33.97 2.85 -0.11
CA CYS A 83 -34.31 3.26 1.26
C CYS A 83 -35.37 2.30 1.82
N ARG A 84 -34.94 1.12 2.28
CA ARG A 84 -35.81 0.18 2.99
C ARG A 84 -35.78 0.52 4.47
N LYS A 85 -36.95 0.82 5.05
CA LYS A 85 -37.11 0.88 6.50
C LYS A 85 -36.53 -0.40 7.12
N LEU A 86 -35.83 -0.25 8.24
CA LEU A 86 -35.38 -1.40 9.03
C LEU A 86 -36.58 -2.30 9.33
N LYS A 87 -36.37 -3.62 9.31
CA LYS A 87 -37.38 -4.54 9.83
C LYS A 87 -37.65 -4.18 11.28
N ASP A 88 -38.91 -4.22 11.72
CA ASP A 88 -39.29 -3.84 13.09
C ASP A 88 -38.52 -4.62 14.17
N SER A 89 -38.10 -5.86 13.85
CA SER A 89 -37.24 -6.68 14.72
C SER A 89 -35.84 -6.11 14.98
N LEU A 90 -35.38 -5.18 14.13
CA LEU A 90 -34.08 -4.50 14.20
C LEU A 90 -34.24 -3.03 14.63
N ALA A 91 -35.46 -2.61 14.98
CA ALA A 91 -35.75 -1.24 15.39
C ALA A 91 -35.80 -1.16 16.93
N GLY A 92 -34.77 -0.55 17.53
CA GLY A 92 -34.73 -0.23 18.95
C GLY A 92 -33.39 -0.49 19.60
N PRO A 93 -33.27 -0.18 20.91
CA PRO A 93 -32.11 -0.56 21.70
C PRO A 93 -32.14 -2.05 22.05
N PHE A 94 -31.05 -2.76 21.76
CA PHE A 94 -30.89 -4.19 22.03
C PHE A 94 -30.08 -4.39 23.30
N VAL A 95 -30.50 -5.34 24.13
CA VAL A 95 -29.75 -5.74 25.32
C VAL A 95 -28.67 -6.74 24.92
N ILE A 96 -27.43 -6.47 25.28
CA ILE A 96 -26.33 -7.43 25.13
C ILE A 96 -26.53 -8.59 26.10
N LYS A 97 -26.68 -9.80 25.56
CA LYS A 97 -26.85 -11.05 26.33
C LYS A 97 -25.64 -11.96 26.14
N ALA A 98 -25.25 -12.65 27.21
CA ALA A 98 -24.28 -13.74 27.10
C ALA A 98 -24.94 -14.92 26.38
N LEU A 99 -24.32 -15.42 25.31
CA LEU A 99 -24.89 -16.50 24.51
C LEU A 99 -24.87 -17.84 25.26
N HIS A 100 -23.92 -18.07 26.17
CA HIS A 100 -23.87 -19.19 27.11
C HIS A 100 -23.05 -18.80 28.36
N TRP A 101 -23.20 -19.58 29.43
CA TRP A 101 -22.48 -19.47 30.71
C TRP A 101 -21.19 -20.29 30.67
#